data_AF-A0A968I1G1-F1
#
_entry.id   AF-A0A968I1G1-F1
#
_cell.length_a   1.000
_cell.length_b   1.000
_cell.length_c   1.000
_cell.angle_alpha   90.00
_cell.angle_beta   90.00
_cell.angle_gamma   90.00
#
_symmetry.space_group_name_H-M   'P 1'
#
loop_
_entity.id
_entity.type
_entity.pdbx_description
1 polymer ?
#
loop_
_entity_poly.entity_id
_entity_poly.type
_entity_poly.pdbx_seq_one_letter_code
_entity_poly.pdbx_strand_id
1 'polypeptide(L)'
;MRKEVIMLSKKALEILMWMFDLWQDGKMSGPAFDLDTSIANSYETHPDVIALYELEKAGLVTLIEDEVMKLSWTLSADLTDSGRERAMNLVSTRSHLP
;
A
#
# COMPACT_ATOMS: atom_id res chain seq x y z
N MET A 1 7.76 -17.92 -18.28
CA MET A 1 6.54 -17.61 -17.52
C MET A 1 6.07 -16.23 -17.93
N ARG A 2 4.81 -16.05 -18.36
CA ARG A 2 4.27 -14.71 -18.66
C ARG A 2 3.96 -14.04 -17.31
N LYS A 3 4.52 -12.87 -17.01
CA LYS A 3 4.11 -12.06 -15.85
C LYS A 3 2.67 -11.62 -16.09
N GLU A 4 1.74 -12.05 -15.24
CA GLU A 4 0.39 -11.46 -15.22
C GLU A 4 0.50 -9.99 -14.83
N VAL A 5 -0.17 -9.12 -15.57
CA VAL A 5 -0.25 -7.70 -15.25
C VAL A 5 -1.38 -7.53 -14.25
N ILE A 6 -1.04 -7.33 -12.98
CA ILE A 6 -2.02 -7.02 -11.93
C ILE A 6 -2.43 -5.56 -12.09
N MET A 7 -3.72 -5.32 -12.37
CA MET A 7 -4.29 -3.99 -12.39
C MET A 7 -4.59 -3.56 -10.95
N LEU A 8 -3.95 -2.47 -10.49
CA LEU A 8 -4.14 -1.91 -9.15
C LEU A 8 -5.33 -0.95 -9.12
N SER A 9 -6.08 -0.94 -8.03
CA SER A 9 -7.12 0.06 -7.79
C SER A 9 -6.54 1.47 -7.62
N LYS A 10 -7.38 2.50 -7.80
CA LYS A 10 -7.00 3.90 -7.54
C LYS A 10 -6.48 4.08 -6.11
N LYS A 11 -7.13 3.42 -5.15
CA LYS A 11 -6.78 3.47 -3.73
C LYS A 11 -5.44 2.80 -3.44
N ALA A 12 -5.16 1.64 -4.06
CA ALA A 12 -3.85 1.01 -3.99
C ALA A 12 -2.74 1.92 -4.54
N LEU A 13 -2.99 2.60 -5.65
CA LEU A 13 -2.02 3.57 -6.18
C LEU A 13 -1.80 4.76 -5.23
N GLU A 14 -2.87 5.30 -4.62
CA GLU A 14 -2.79 6.38 -3.63
C GLU A 14 -1.96 5.96 -2.41
N ILE A 15 -2.21 4.77 -1.86
CA ILE A 15 -1.43 4.22 -0.73
C ILE A 15 0.02 4.02 -1.13
N LEU A 16 0.30 3.45 -2.30
CA LEU A 16 1.66 3.22 -2.79
C LEU A 16 2.46 4.52 -2.90
N MET A 17 1.85 5.59 -3.42
CA MET A 17 2.51 6.91 -3.50
C MET A 17 2.73 7.50 -2.11
N TRP A 18 1.75 7.43 -1.22
CA TRP A 18 1.89 7.92 0.15
C TRP A 18 3.00 7.20 0.92
N MET A 19 3.08 5.87 0.82
CA MET A 19 4.17 5.09 1.42
C MET A 19 5.53 5.49 0.84
N PHE A 20 5.60 5.79 -0.46
CA PHE A 20 6.82 6.22 -1.11
C PHE A 20 7.27 7.60 -0.61
N ASP A 21 6.35 8.54 -0.43
CA ASP A 21 6.64 9.86 0.14
C ASP A 21 7.22 9.71 1.57
N LEU A 22 6.63 8.84 2.41
CA LEU A 22 7.16 8.53 3.74
C LEU A 22 8.57 7.93 3.68
N TRP A 23 8.80 7.00 2.75
CA TRP A 23 10.11 6.40 2.57
C TRP A 23 11.16 7.44 2.13
N GLN A 24 10.81 8.37 1.25
CA GLN A 24 11.68 9.49 0.84
C GLN A 24 12.01 10.42 2.02
N ASP A 25 11.08 10.60 2.96
CA ASP A 25 11.30 11.33 4.22
C ASP A 25 12.16 10.56 5.24
N GLY A 26 12.69 9.38 4.88
CA GLY A 26 13.48 8.53 5.75
C GLY A 26 12.67 7.68 6.73
N LYS A 27 11.34 7.63 6.60
CA LYS A 27 10.47 6.74 7.37
C LYS A 27 10.39 5.39 6.66
N MET A 28 11.47 4.64 6.76
CA MET A 28 11.76 3.51 5.86
C MET A 28 10.99 2.21 6.17
N SER A 29 10.38 2.08 7.36
CA SER A 29 9.75 0.84 7.81
C SER A 29 8.43 1.06 8.54
N GLY A 30 7.45 0.23 8.22
CA GLY A 30 6.24 -0.04 8.98
C GLY A 30 5.34 1.15 9.26
N PRO A 31 4.95 1.98 8.26
CA PRO A 31 3.79 2.83 8.45
C PRO A 31 2.60 1.96 8.87
N ALA A 32 2.16 2.17 10.11
CA ALA A 32 0.91 1.63 10.60
C ALA A 32 -0.24 2.45 10.02
N PHE A 33 -1.14 1.77 9.36
CA PHE A 33 -2.44 2.27 8.93
C PHE A 33 -3.40 2.09 10.10
N ASP A 34 -3.80 3.19 10.70
CA ASP A 34 -4.92 3.23 11.65
C ASP A 34 -6.22 3.32 10.85
N LEU A 35 -7.04 2.27 10.92
CA LEU A 35 -8.18 2.08 10.03
C LEU A 35 -9.45 2.62 10.68
N ASP A 36 -10.15 3.52 9.99
CA ASP A 36 -11.40 4.09 10.47
C ASP A 36 -12.52 3.03 10.44
N THR A 37 -12.86 2.54 11.62
CA THR A 37 -13.89 1.52 11.83
C THR A 37 -15.29 1.94 11.34
N SER A 38 -15.54 3.23 11.12
CA SER A 38 -16.82 3.72 10.60
C SER A 38 -17.00 3.47 9.09
N ILE A 39 -15.92 3.16 8.37
CA ILE A 39 -15.92 3.01 6.91
C ILE A 39 -16.27 1.59 6.48
N ALA A 40 -16.11 0.59 7.34
CA ALA A 40 -16.34 -0.81 7.01
C ALA A 40 -16.92 -1.61 8.18
N ASN A 41 -17.68 -2.65 7.85
CA ASN A 41 -18.31 -3.53 8.85
C ASN A 41 -17.35 -4.61 9.39
N SER A 42 -16.20 -4.81 8.72
CA SER A 42 -15.13 -5.68 9.17
C SER A 42 -13.78 -5.19 8.67
N TYR A 43 -12.72 -5.66 9.32
CA TYR A 43 -11.35 -5.37 8.94
C TYR A 43 -11.06 -5.76 7.48
N GLU A 44 -11.43 -6.97 7.06
CA GLU A 44 -11.16 -7.52 5.72
C GLU A 44 -11.92 -6.80 4.60
N THR A 45 -13.00 -6.09 4.95
CA THR A 45 -13.80 -5.32 3.99
C THR A 45 -13.40 -3.85 3.95
N HIS A 46 -12.44 -3.43 4.79
CA HIS A 46 -11.95 -2.06 4.79
C HIS A 46 -11.21 -1.74 3.49
N PRO A 47 -11.51 -0.61 2.82
CA PRO A 47 -10.93 -0.29 1.50
C PRO A 47 -9.41 -0.19 1.53
N ASP A 48 -8.82 0.29 2.63
CA ASP A 48 -7.36 0.37 2.77
C ASP A 48 -6.74 -1.01 2.92
N VAL A 49 -7.40 -1.94 3.62
CA VAL A 49 -6.94 -3.33 3.78
C VAL A 49 -6.98 -4.05 2.43
N ILE A 50 -8.08 -3.91 1.68
CA ILE A 50 -8.21 -4.47 0.33
C ILE A 50 -7.09 -3.94 -0.58
N ALA A 51 -6.87 -2.62 -0.58
CA ALA A 51 -5.84 -1.98 -1.38
C ALA A 51 -4.41 -2.43 -0.98
N LEU A 52 -4.15 -2.65 0.31
CA LEU A 52 -2.87 -3.15 0.80
C LEU A 52 -2.63 -4.62 0.37
N TYR A 53 -3.65 -5.47 0.39
CA TYR A 53 -3.55 -6.82 -0.16
C TYR A 53 -3.38 -6.83 -1.68
N GLU A 54 -3.97 -5.89 -2.43
CA GLU A 54 -3.70 -5.74 -3.87
C GLU A 54 -2.21 -5.44 -4.13
N LEU A 55 -1.63 -4.54 -3.34
CA LEU A 55 -0.21 -4.18 -3.43
C LEU A 55 0.71 -5.35 -3.04
N GLU A 56 0.35 -6.11 -2.00
CA GLU A 56 1.10 -7.29 -1.58
C GLU A 56 1.08 -8.38 -2.64
N LYS A 57 -0.10 -8.67 -3.20
CA LYS A 57 -0.26 -9.62 -4.31
C LYS A 57 0.54 -9.21 -5.54
N ALA A 58 0.69 -7.90 -5.77
CA ALA A 58 1.53 -7.35 -6.82
C ALA A 58 3.04 -7.36 -6.50
N GLY A 59 3.44 -7.78 -5.29
CA GLY A 59 4.83 -7.81 -4.83
C GLY A 59 5.41 -6.42 -4.56
N LEU A 60 4.56 -5.41 -4.36
CA LEU A 60 4.98 -4.02 -4.17
C LEU A 60 5.13 -3.64 -2.71
N VAL A 61 4.43 -4.35 -1.82
CA VAL A 61 4.57 -4.22 -0.36
C VAL A 61 4.67 -5.60 0.28
N THR A 62 5.14 -5.64 1.51
CA THR A 62 5.03 -6.80 2.41
C THR A 62 4.17 -6.38 3.60
N LEU A 63 3.07 -7.11 3.85
CA LEU A 63 2.22 -6.79 4.99
C LEU A 63 2.80 -7.39 6.28
N ILE A 64 2.66 -6.62 7.36
CA ILE A 64 3.01 -7.01 8.72
C ILE A 64 1.69 -6.94 9.49
N GLU A 65 1.16 -8.12 9.80
CA GLU A 65 -0.18 -8.29 10.34
C GLU A 65 -0.19 -9.44 11.35
N ASP A 66 -0.83 -9.20 12.50
CA ASP A 66 -1.14 -10.23 13.49
C ASP A 66 -2.57 -10.08 14.03
N GLU A 67 -3.00 -10.99 14.90
CA GLU A 67 -4.34 -10.97 15.49
C GLU A 67 -4.61 -9.73 16.34
N VAL A 68 -3.61 -9.22 17.07
CA VAL A 68 -3.75 -8.03 17.92
C VAL A 68 -3.93 -6.78 17.05
N MET A 69 -3.18 -6.70 15.96
CA MET A 69 -3.29 -5.62 14.99
C MET A 69 -4.67 -5.59 14.34
N LYS A 70 -5.21 -6.75 13.93
CA LYS A 70 -6.58 -6.86 13.39
C LYS A 70 -7.64 -6.41 14.40
N LEU A 71 -7.55 -6.89 15.64
CA LEU A 71 -8.47 -6.50 16.72
C LEU A 71 -8.40 -5.00 17.03
N SER A 72 -7.23 -4.39 16.82
CA SER A 72 -6.98 -2.97 17.01
C SER A 72 -7.24 -2.13 15.76
N TRP A 73 -7.74 -2.71 14.67
CA TRP A 73 -7.95 -2.01 13.39
C TRP A 73 -6.69 -1.33 12.87
N THR A 74 -5.57 -2.04 12.96
CA THR A 74 -4.27 -1.59 12.45
C THR A 74 -3.68 -2.58 11.46
N LEU A 75 -2.99 -2.06 10.45
CA LEU A 75 -2.21 -2.86 9.50
C LEU A 75 -0.88 -2.16 9.26
N SER A 76 0.23 -2.88 9.19
CA SER A 76 1.51 -2.29 8.81
C SER A 76 1.98 -2.89 7.49
N ALA A 77 2.73 -2.11 6.71
CA ALA A 77 3.27 -2.59 5.45
C ALA A 77 4.63 -1.95 5.15
N ASP A 78 5.54 -2.74 4.57
CA ASP A 78 6.85 -2.28 4.10
C ASP A 78 6.88 -2.20 2.58
N LEU A 79 7.51 -1.15 2.03
CA LEU A 79 7.78 -1.07 0.59
C LEU A 79 8.88 -2.05 0.18
N THR A 80 8.59 -2.86 -0.85
CA THR A 80 9.63 -3.65 -1.53
C THR A 80 10.44 -2.78 -2.48
N ASP A 81 11.57 -3.30 -2.99
CA ASP A 81 12.32 -2.65 -4.08
C ASP A 81 11.43 -2.38 -5.29
N SER A 82 10.61 -3.36 -5.70
CA SER A 82 9.67 -3.21 -6.81
C SER A 82 8.57 -2.18 -6.51
N GLY A 83 8.12 -2.08 -5.26
CA GLY A 83 7.21 -1.02 -4.80
C GLY A 83 7.80 0.37 -4.99
N ARG A 84 9.05 0.57 -4.55
CA ARG A 84 9.78 1.83 -4.71
C ARG A 84 9.95 2.21 -6.18
N GLU A 85 10.43 1.28 -7.00
CA GLU A 85 10.59 1.50 -8.45
C GLU A 85 9.25 1.86 -9.12
N ARG A 86 8.18 1.14 -8.76
CA ARG A 86 6.85 1.41 -9.32
C ARG A 86 6.34 2.78 -8.91
N ALA A 87 6.47 3.16 -7.63
CA ALA A 87 6.05 4.46 -7.13
C ALA A 87 6.85 5.61 -7.78
N MET A 88 8.16 5.49 -7.89
CA MET A 88 9.03 6.46 -8.56
C MET A 88 8.60 6.71 -10.02
N ASN A 89 8.26 5.65 -10.76
CA ASN A 89 7.76 5.76 -12.14
C ASN A 89 6.40 6.49 -12.22
N LEU A 90 5.51 6.27 -11.24
CA LEU A 90 4.22 6.97 -11.15
C LEU A 90 4.40 8.47 -10.86
N VAL A 91 5.32 8.83 -9.97
CA VAL A 91 5.63 10.24 -9.68
C VAL A 91 6.28 10.91 -10.89
N SER A 92 7.22 10.23 -11.55
CA SER A 92 7.93 10.78 -12.72
C SER A 92 7.01 11.05 -13.91
N THR A 93 5.97 10.23 -14.10
CA THR A 93 4.98 10.43 -15.17
C THR A 93 4.00 11.56 -14.88
N ARG A 94 3.76 11.91 -13.60
CA ARG A 94 2.97 13.10 -13.22
C ARG A 94 3.69 14.41 -13.52
N SER A 95 5.01 14.47 -13.36
CA SER A 95 5.82 15.67 -13.59
C SER A 95 6.02 16.03 -15.07
N HIS A 96 5.56 15.18 -16.00
CA HIS A 96 5.68 15.38 -17.44
C HIS A 96 4.33 15.63 -18.14
N LEU A 97 3.27 15.90 -17.38
CA LEU A 97 2.01 16.41 -17.93
C LEU A 97 2.12 17.95 -18.03
N PRO A 98 1.86 18.54 -19.22
CA PRO A 98 1.91 19.99 -19.42
C PRO A 98 0.87 20.75 -18.60
#